data_AF-A0A838S5B5-F1
#
_entry.id   AF-A0A838S5B5-F1
#
_cell.length_a   1.000
_cell.length_b   1.000
_cell.length_c   1.000
_cell.angle_alpha   90.00
_cell.angle_beta   90.00
_cell.angle_gamma   90.00
#
_symmetry.space_group_name_H-M   'P 1'
#
loop_
_entity.id
_entity.type
_entity.pdbx_description
1 polymer ?
#
loop_
_entity_poly.entity_id
_entity_poly.type
_entity_poly.pdbx_seq_one_letter_code
_entity_poly.pdbx_strand_id
1 'polypeptide(L)'
;RQLGRDHRKFGVTAEHYDAFGSALIGTIKHFAGIVWTPSVEKAWTDAFGLISKTMHEAADADQGPPSWSGQVIKHQRLSWDLAVVRIEPDQLVPYRAGQYVSIEIPQRPRLWRYLSPANAPRPDGVLEFHVRAVRGGWVSRSIVGHTQVGDSWRIGSPMGRMSVDRRSGRNVLMIAGGTGLAPMRAMLEELARWGDNPDVQLFLGGRTRGDLYDLHTLNAMTASNPWLSVVPVLEDDPTVRAAEHGTLVDVVTRSGAWSAHDVLVCGSPAMIRATVSRLLVAGTPLERIKYDPYTLD
;
A
#
# COMPACT_ATOMS: atom_id res chain seq x y z
N ARG A 1 18.79 -0.93 3.43
CA ARG A 1 18.68 -1.89 2.30
C ARG A 1 17.53 -1.57 1.36
N GLN A 2 16.24 -1.73 1.74
CA GLN A 2 15.10 -1.47 0.83
C GLN A 2 15.11 -0.05 0.23
N LEU A 3 15.41 0.96 1.03
CA LEU A 3 15.52 2.35 0.56
C LEU A 3 16.62 2.52 -0.51
N GLY A 4 17.76 1.84 -0.37
CA GLY A 4 18.85 1.88 -1.35
C GLY A 4 18.45 1.26 -2.70
N ARG A 5 17.73 0.14 -2.67
CA ARG A 5 17.15 -0.47 -3.90
C ARG A 5 16.17 0.49 -4.57
N ASP A 6 15.29 1.11 -3.79
CA ASP A 6 14.30 2.05 -4.29
C ASP A 6 14.96 3.30 -4.91
N HIS A 7 16.11 3.73 -4.40
CA HIS A 7 16.86 4.87 -4.92
C HIS A 7 17.39 4.66 -6.36
N ARG A 8 17.52 3.41 -6.82
CA ARG A 8 18.01 3.10 -8.17
C ARG A 8 17.15 3.76 -9.27
N LYS A 9 15.83 3.88 -9.06
CA LYS A 9 14.91 4.51 -10.02
C LYS A 9 15.12 6.02 -10.23
N PHE A 10 15.82 6.67 -9.29
CA PHE A 10 16.18 8.08 -9.36
C PHE A 10 17.60 8.31 -9.92
N GLY A 11 18.35 7.25 -10.22
CA GLY A 11 19.74 7.38 -10.67
C GLY A 11 20.69 7.91 -9.60
N VAL A 12 20.42 7.61 -8.32
CA VAL A 12 21.29 8.03 -7.21
C VAL A 12 22.64 7.30 -7.31
N THR A 13 23.73 8.05 -7.27
CA THR A 13 25.12 7.57 -7.34
C THR A 13 25.81 7.81 -6.00
N ALA A 14 27.03 7.31 -5.81
CA ALA A 14 27.82 7.55 -4.60
C ALA A 14 28.03 9.05 -4.32
N GLU A 15 28.34 9.83 -5.35
CA GLU A 15 28.53 11.27 -5.26
C GLU A 15 27.30 12.01 -4.70
N HIS A 16 26.09 11.53 -5.01
CA HIS A 16 24.86 12.10 -4.46
C HIS A 16 24.73 11.84 -2.95
N TYR A 17 25.19 10.70 -2.43
CA TYR A 17 25.19 10.45 -0.99
C TYR A 17 26.23 11.32 -0.27
N ASP A 18 27.41 11.51 -0.86
CA ASP A 18 28.46 12.36 -0.26
C ASP A 18 28.01 13.82 -0.15
N ALA A 19 27.38 14.34 -1.22
CA ALA A 19 26.81 15.68 -1.23
C ALA A 19 25.68 15.82 -0.17
N PHE A 20 24.77 14.84 -0.11
CA PHE A 20 23.69 14.82 0.88
C PHE A 20 24.22 14.74 2.32
N GLY A 21 25.19 13.86 2.58
CA GLY A 21 25.80 13.70 3.90
C GLY A 21 26.46 14.99 4.38
N SER A 22 27.22 15.65 3.49
CA SER A 22 27.86 16.93 3.78
C SER A 22 26.83 18.02 4.13
N ALA A 23 25.75 18.12 3.35
CA ALA A 23 24.68 19.08 3.61
C ALA A 23 23.93 18.77 4.91
N LEU A 24 23.60 17.51 5.17
CA LEU A 24 22.90 17.06 6.37
C LEU A 24 23.71 17.39 7.64
N ILE A 25 24.97 16.97 7.68
CA ILE A 25 25.86 17.19 8.83
C ILE A 25 26.11 18.69 9.03
N GLY A 26 26.36 19.43 7.95
CA GLY A 26 26.51 20.89 8.01
C GLY A 26 25.27 21.59 8.55
N THR A 27 24.07 21.13 8.18
CA THR A 27 22.80 21.66 8.68
C THR A 27 22.60 21.36 10.16
N ILE A 28 22.85 20.12 10.60
CA ILE A 28 22.75 19.75 12.01
C ILE A 28 23.73 20.58 12.84
N LYS A 29 24.98 20.73 12.37
CA LYS A 29 26.00 21.57 13.00
C LYS A 29 25.54 23.02 13.17
N HIS A 30 24.90 23.59 12.16
CA HIS A 30 24.38 24.95 12.21
C HIS A 30 23.32 25.16 13.30
N PHE A 31 22.39 24.21 13.46
CA PHE A 31 21.28 24.34 14.39
C PHE A 31 21.54 23.75 15.79
N ALA A 32 22.51 22.86 15.93
CA ALA A 32 22.82 22.19 17.20
C ALA A 32 23.52 23.12 18.22
N GLY A 33 24.11 24.24 17.80
CA GLY A 33 24.73 25.21 18.71
C GLY A 33 25.76 24.56 19.65
N ILE A 34 25.63 24.80 20.96
CA ILE A 34 26.62 24.36 21.97
C ILE A 34 26.68 22.84 22.17
N VAL A 35 25.66 22.08 21.74
CA VAL A 35 25.68 20.62 21.85
C VAL A 35 26.46 19.95 20.71
N TRP A 36 26.86 20.73 19.69
CA TRP A 36 27.71 20.22 18.61
C TRP A 36 29.18 20.15 19.05
N THR A 37 29.61 18.96 19.44
CA THR A 37 30.98 18.65 19.84
C THR A 37 31.68 17.80 18.78
N PRO A 38 33.03 17.72 18.78
CA PRO A 38 33.76 16.82 17.88
C PRO A 38 33.32 15.36 17.97
N SER A 39 32.94 14.88 19.16
CA SER A 39 32.39 13.53 19.35
C SER A 39 31.01 13.35 18.70
N VAL A 40 30.15 14.37 18.74
CA VAL A 40 28.84 14.36 18.08
C VAL A 40 29.00 14.41 16.57
N GLU A 41 29.90 15.26 16.06
CA GLU A 41 30.22 15.33 14.63
C GLU A 41 30.71 13.97 14.11
N LYS A 42 31.66 13.33 14.82
CA LYS A 42 32.13 11.99 14.47
C LYS A 42 31.02 10.96 14.49
N ALA A 43 30.15 10.97 15.52
CA ALA A 43 29.04 10.02 15.62
C ALA A 43 28.05 10.15 14.45
N TRP A 44 27.72 11.37 14.02
CA TRP A 44 26.86 11.61 12.86
C TRP A 44 27.53 11.18 11.55
N THR A 45 28.81 11.47 11.36
CA THR A 45 29.58 11.02 10.19
C THR A 45 29.64 9.49 10.11
N ASP A 46 29.97 8.82 11.21
CA ASP A 46 30.03 7.35 11.29
C ASP A 46 28.66 6.72 11.01
N ALA A 47 27.59 7.27 11.61
CA ALA A 47 26.22 6.80 11.40
C ALA A 47 25.77 6.97 9.94
N PHE A 48 26.01 8.15 9.34
CA PHE A 48 25.68 8.40 7.94
C PHE A 48 26.47 7.48 7.01
N GLY A 49 27.77 7.30 7.25
CA GLY A 49 28.63 6.41 6.47
C GLY A 49 28.11 4.96 6.46
N LEU A 50 27.67 4.45 7.62
CA LEU A 50 27.07 3.11 7.72
C LEU A 50 25.76 3.00 6.92
N ILE A 51 24.88 4.00 7.01
CA ILE A 51 23.61 4.04 6.27
C ILE A 51 23.87 4.07 4.77
N SER A 52 24.73 5.00 4.31
CA SER A 52 25.10 5.17 2.90
C SER A 52 25.68 3.88 2.33
N LYS A 53 26.67 3.29 3.00
CA LYS A 53 27.27 2.01 2.62
C LYS A 53 26.22 0.90 2.50
N THR A 54 25.36 0.76 3.51
CA THR A 54 24.29 -0.27 3.51
C THR A 54 23.26 -0.05 2.39
N MET A 55 23.04 1.20 1.97
CA MET A 55 22.16 1.54 0.86
C MET A 55 22.81 1.24 -0.49
N HIS A 56 24.10 1.58 -0.67
CA HIS A 56 24.88 1.25 -1.86
C HIS A 56 24.99 -0.25 -2.10
N GLU A 57 25.46 -1.00 -1.11
CA GLU A 57 25.60 -2.46 -1.23
C GLU A 57 24.27 -3.13 -1.59
N ALA A 58 23.16 -2.61 -1.05
CA ALA A 58 21.83 -3.13 -1.37
C ALA A 58 21.36 -2.76 -2.78
N ALA A 59 21.77 -1.60 -3.31
CA ALA A 59 21.46 -1.16 -4.66
C ALA A 59 22.28 -1.94 -5.70
N ASP A 60 23.57 -2.13 -5.44
CA ASP A 60 24.50 -2.83 -6.33
C ASP A 60 24.22 -4.34 -6.40
N ALA A 61 23.78 -4.93 -5.28
CA ALA A 61 23.40 -6.34 -5.24
C ALA A 61 22.10 -6.65 -6.00
N ASP A 62 21.28 -5.65 -6.32
CA ASP A 62 19.99 -5.85 -6.98
C ASP A 62 20.15 -5.96 -8.50
N GLN A 63 19.96 -7.17 -9.02
CA GLN A 63 20.16 -7.51 -10.44
C GLN A 63 18.96 -7.13 -11.34
N GLY A 64 17.82 -6.74 -10.77
CA GLY A 64 16.65 -6.32 -11.54
C GLY A 64 16.83 -4.93 -12.17
N PRO A 65 15.95 -4.51 -13.10
CA PRO A 65 15.97 -3.13 -13.57
C PRO A 65 15.67 -2.14 -12.43
N PRO A 66 16.14 -0.89 -12.51
CA PRO A 66 15.83 0.14 -11.51
C PRO A 66 14.33 0.49 -11.47
N SER A 67 13.63 0.28 -12.59
CA SER A 67 12.19 0.40 -12.75
C SER A 67 11.74 -0.40 -13.97
N TRP A 68 10.48 -0.82 -13.99
CA TRP A 68 9.81 -1.40 -15.14
C TRP A 68 9.05 -0.31 -15.89
N SER A 69 8.90 -0.47 -17.19
CA SER A 69 7.99 0.32 -18.02
C SER A 69 6.75 -0.51 -18.34
N GLY A 70 5.61 0.15 -18.51
CA GLY A 70 4.39 -0.52 -18.95
C GLY A 70 3.40 0.44 -19.58
N GLN A 71 2.56 -0.09 -20.45
CA GLN A 71 1.54 0.70 -21.14
C GLN A 71 0.18 0.54 -20.46
N VAL A 72 -0.53 1.66 -20.32
CA VAL A 72 -1.92 1.63 -19.88
C VAL A 72 -2.77 0.99 -20.97
N ILE A 73 -3.31 -0.19 -20.69
CA ILE A 73 -4.20 -0.92 -21.60
C ILE A 73 -5.68 -0.67 -21.29
N LYS A 74 -6.00 -0.19 -20.09
CA LYS A 74 -7.36 0.17 -19.70
C LYS A 74 -7.36 1.30 -18.69
N HIS A 75 -8.22 2.28 -18.89
CA HIS A 75 -8.57 3.29 -17.90
C HIS A 75 -10.10 3.39 -17.82
N GLN A 76 -10.66 3.09 -16.65
CA GLN A 76 -12.09 3.10 -16.40
C GLN A 76 -12.39 3.97 -15.17
N ARG A 77 -13.03 5.12 -15.38
CA ARG A 77 -13.53 5.95 -14.29
C ARG A 77 -14.83 5.34 -13.75
N LEU A 78 -14.83 4.98 -12.47
CA LEU A 78 -16.01 4.46 -11.77
C LEU A 78 -16.86 5.58 -11.16
N SER A 79 -16.22 6.69 -10.79
CA SER A 79 -16.86 7.91 -10.32
C SER A 79 -16.05 9.14 -10.77
N TRP A 80 -16.44 10.33 -10.29
CA TRP A 80 -15.68 11.55 -10.53
C TRP A 80 -14.27 11.50 -9.93
N ASP A 81 -14.10 10.79 -8.81
CA ASP A 81 -12.85 10.69 -8.04
C ASP A 81 -12.21 9.29 -8.01
N LEU A 82 -12.79 8.27 -8.64
CA LEU A 82 -12.27 6.90 -8.61
C LEU A 82 -12.08 6.34 -10.02
N ALA A 83 -10.92 5.73 -10.25
CA ALA A 83 -10.60 5.03 -11.48
C ALA A 83 -9.93 3.68 -11.25
N VAL A 84 -10.18 2.75 -12.17
CA VAL A 84 -9.43 1.51 -12.34
C VAL A 84 -8.50 1.68 -13.54
N VAL A 85 -7.21 1.43 -13.34
CA VAL A 85 -6.20 1.47 -14.40
C VAL A 85 -5.55 0.10 -14.51
N ARG A 86 -5.44 -0.44 -15.73
CA ARG A 86 -4.65 -1.65 -16.00
C ARG A 86 -3.43 -1.31 -16.82
N ILE A 87 -2.30 -1.87 -16.41
CA ILE A 87 -1.00 -1.68 -17.05
C ILE A 87 -0.47 -3.03 -17.48
N GLU A 88 -0.10 -3.13 -18.75
CA GLU A 88 0.68 -4.24 -19.28
C GLU A 88 2.16 -3.84 -19.24
N PRO A 89 2.98 -4.45 -18.37
CA PRO A 89 4.39 -4.11 -18.28
C PRO A 89 5.19 -4.79 -19.39
N ASP A 90 6.25 -4.12 -19.87
CA ASP A 90 7.13 -4.67 -20.92
C ASP A 90 7.87 -5.93 -20.43
N GLN A 91 8.02 -6.09 -19.11
CA GLN A 91 8.60 -7.23 -18.43
C GLN A 91 7.81 -7.55 -17.18
N LEU A 92 7.77 -8.82 -16.77
CA LEU A 92 7.07 -9.22 -15.53
C LEU A 92 7.63 -8.47 -14.32
N VAL A 93 6.73 -7.78 -13.61
CA VAL A 93 7.03 -7.15 -12.32
C VAL A 93 6.94 -8.23 -11.24
N PRO A 94 8.02 -8.52 -10.48
CA PRO A 94 8.06 -9.62 -9.52
C PRO A 94 7.40 -9.25 -8.18
N TYR A 95 6.17 -8.73 -8.21
CA TYR A 95 5.42 -8.38 -7.00
C TYR A 95 4.72 -9.59 -6.40
N ARG A 96 4.34 -9.49 -5.13
CA ARG A 96 3.46 -10.44 -4.43
C ARG A 96 2.16 -9.76 -4.02
N ALA A 97 1.09 -10.52 -3.87
CA ALA A 97 -0.17 -9.98 -3.37
C ALA A 97 0.03 -9.30 -2.00
N GLY A 98 -0.59 -8.13 -1.82
CA GLY A 98 -0.44 -7.30 -0.62
C GLY A 98 0.78 -6.35 -0.62
N GLN A 99 1.67 -6.45 -1.62
CA GLN A 99 2.72 -5.45 -1.85
C GLN A 99 2.19 -4.18 -2.52
N TYR A 100 3.00 -3.13 -2.48
CA TYR A 100 2.79 -1.90 -3.22
C TYR A 100 4.02 -1.56 -4.08
N VAL A 101 3.82 -0.75 -5.11
CA VAL A 101 4.87 -0.27 -6.02
C VAL A 101 4.78 1.25 -6.10
N SER A 102 5.92 1.92 -6.31
CA SER A 102 5.89 3.33 -6.69
C SER A 102 5.59 3.46 -8.18
N ILE A 103 4.69 4.36 -8.53
CA ILE A 103 4.26 4.64 -9.90
C ILE A 103 4.63 6.07 -10.27
N GLU A 104 5.19 6.24 -11.46
CA GLU A 104 5.33 7.52 -12.14
C GLU A 104 4.49 7.52 -13.41
N ILE A 105 3.75 8.62 -13.61
CA ILE A 105 2.90 8.84 -14.78
C ILE A 105 3.47 9.96 -15.64
N PRO A 106 3.24 9.94 -16.97
CA PRO A 106 3.80 10.94 -17.87
C PRO A 106 3.25 12.36 -17.63
N GLN A 107 2.04 12.48 -17.08
CA GLN A 107 1.43 13.78 -16.75
C GLN A 107 2.11 14.50 -15.57
N ARG A 108 2.87 13.77 -14.74
CA ARG A 108 3.54 14.29 -13.54
C ARG A 108 4.93 13.63 -13.42
N PRO A 109 5.85 13.94 -14.34
CA PRO A 109 7.16 13.29 -14.38
C PRO A 109 7.93 13.57 -13.09
N ARG A 110 8.72 12.57 -12.67
CA ARG A 110 9.51 12.52 -11.43
C ARG A 110 8.70 12.56 -10.11
N LEU A 111 7.37 12.66 -10.16
CA LEU A 111 6.52 12.57 -8.98
C LEU A 111 5.99 11.15 -8.79
N TRP A 112 6.74 10.35 -8.03
CA TRP A 112 6.38 8.97 -7.71
C TRP A 112 5.32 8.90 -6.61
N ARG A 113 4.36 7.97 -6.77
CA ARG A 113 3.36 7.65 -5.74
C ARG A 113 3.19 6.16 -5.55
N TYR A 114 3.07 5.74 -4.30
CA TYR A 114 2.81 4.35 -3.98
C TYR A 114 1.37 3.98 -4.31
N LEU A 115 1.21 2.90 -5.08
CA LEU A 115 -0.07 2.26 -5.38
C LEU A 115 0.07 0.76 -5.16
N SER A 116 -0.97 0.15 -4.61
CA SER A 116 -1.04 -1.30 -4.43
C SER A 116 -1.77 -1.93 -5.62
N PRO A 117 -1.18 -2.95 -6.28
CA PRO A 117 -1.91 -3.75 -7.25
C PRO A 117 -3.16 -4.37 -6.60
N ALA A 118 -4.27 -4.35 -7.33
CA ALA A 118 -5.58 -4.85 -6.93
C ALA A 118 -5.80 -6.32 -7.28
N ASN A 119 -4.87 -6.93 -8.03
CA ASN A 119 -4.88 -8.34 -8.43
C ASN A 119 -3.64 -9.07 -7.90
N ALA A 120 -3.74 -10.39 -7.79
CA ALA A 120 -2.58 -11.23 -7.57
C ALA A 120 -1.70 -11.30 -8.84
N PRO A 121 -0.40 -11.59 -8.73
CA PRO A 121 0.47 -11.80 -9.90
C PRO A 121 -0.11 -12.87 -10.84
N ARG A 122 -0.24 -12.57 -12.12
CA ARG A 122 -0.83 -13.44 -13.15
C ARG A 122 0.18 -13.74 -14.26
N PRO A 123 -0.01 -14.84 -15.02
CA PRO A 123 0.85 -15.15 -16.17
C PRO A 123 0.87 -14.07 -17.25
N ASP A 124 -0.21 -13.30 -17.41
CA ASP A 124 -0.31 -12.18 -18.35
C ASP A 124 0.51 -10.94 -17.91
N GLY A 125 1.01 -10.93 -16.67
CA GLY A 125 1.80 -9.83 -16.12
C GLY A 125 1.02 -8.55 -15.82
N VAL A 126 -0.28 -8.48 -16.11
CA VAL A 126 -1.06 -7.24 -16.01
C VAL A 126 -1.21 -6.83 -14.55
N LEU A 127 -0.99 -5.55 -14.27
CA LEU A 127 -1.26 -4.93 -12.97
C LEU A 127 -2.52 -4.07 -13.05
N GLU A 128 -3.47 -4.30 -12.14
CA GLU A 128 -4.66 -3.48 -11.95
C GLU A 128 -4.47 -2.57 -10.75
N PHE A 129 -4.81 -1.28 -10.87
CA PHE A 129 -4.73 -0.31 -9.78
C PHE A 129 -6.08 0.36 -9.59
N HIS A 130 -6.49 0.49 -8.32
CA HIS A 130 -7.67 1.27 -7.92
C HIS A 130 -7.20 2.58 -7.31
N VAL A 131 -7.49 3.70 -7.98
CA VAL A 131 -6.94 5.01 -7.59
C VAL A 131 -8.07 5.97 -7.31
N ARG A 132 -8.08 6.51 -6.08
CA ARG A 132 -8.98 7.59 -5.69
C ARG A 132 -8.22 8.92 -5.66
N ALA A 133 -8.85 9.95 -6.20
CA ALA A 133 -8.31 11.29 -6.24
C ALA A 133 -8.32 11.93 -4.83
N VAL A 134 -7.14 12.17 -4.28
CA VAL A 134 -6.98 12.95 -3.05
C VAL A 134 -7.18 14.45 -3.33
N ARG A 135 -7.93 15.14 -2.47
CA ARG A 135 -8.12 16.60 -2.57
C ARG A 135 -6.77 17.32 -2.43
N GLY A 136 -6.46 18.21 -3.37
CA GLY A 136 -5.14 18.87 -3.44
C GLY A 136 -3.99 17.98 -3.91
N GLY A 137 -4.23 16.68 -4.14
CA GLY A 137 -3.23 15.72 -4.59
C GLY A 137 -2.85 15.93 -6.06
N TRP A 138 -1.55 16.05 -6.33
CA TRP A 138 -1.04 16.39 -7.66
C TRP A 138 -1.11 15.21 -8.65
N VAL A 139 -0.81 14.01 -8.15
CA VAL A 139 -0.66 12.79 -8.97
C VAL A 139 -1.98 12.01 -9.04
N SER A 140 -2.62 11.73 -7.91
CA SER A 140 -3.87 10.94 -7.88
C SER A 140 -4.98 11.54 -8.75
N ARG A 141 -5.09 12.88 -8.79
CA ARG A 141 -6.06 13.58 -9.65
C ARG A 141 -5.71 13.44 -11.13
N SER A 142 -4.42 13.51 -11.47
CA SER A 142 -3.96 13.28 -12.84
C SER A 142 -4.20 11.84 -13.29
N ILE A 143 -4.01 10.85 -12.41
CA ILE A 143 -4.35 9.45 -12.72
C ILE A 143 -5.84 9.32 -13.06
N VAL A 144 -6.71 9.76 -12.15
CA VAL A 144 -8.16 9.60 -12.33
C VAL A 144 -8.70 10.41 -13.51
N GLY A 145 -8.19 11.63 -13.73
CA GLY A 145 -8.75 12.57 -14.69
C GLY A 145 -8.11 12.55 -16.07
N HIS A 146 -6.83 12.20 -16.18
CA HIS A 146 -6.02 12.49 -17.37
C HIS A 146 -5.24 11.30 -17.92
N THR A 147 -5.28 10.13 -17.27
CA THR A 147 -4.68 8.93 -17.83
C THR A 147 -5.38 8.50 -19.11
N GLN A 148 -4.60 8.13 -20.12
CA GLN A 148 -5.07 7.64 -21.41
C GLN A 148 -4.55 6.23 -21.66
N VAL A 149 -5.33 5.44 -22.41
CA VAL A 149 -4.83 4.17 -22.95
C VAL A 149 -3.68 4.49 -23.90
N GLY A 150 -2.59 3.74 -23.78
CA GLY A 150 -1.32 3.99 -24.47
C GLY A 150 -0.31 4.83 -23.68
N ASP A 151 -0.69 5.42 -22.54
CA ASP A 151 0.28 6.10 -21.67
C ASP A 151 1.35 5.11 -21.19
N SER A 152 2.62 5.52 -21.27
CA SER A 152 3.73 4.77 -20.69
C SER A 152 3.97 5.18 -19.24
N TRP A 153 3.77 4.26 -18.31
CA TRP A 153 4.00 4.45 -16.88
C TRP A 153 5.30 3.76 -16.46
N ARG A 154 6.00 4.33 -15.48
CA ARG A 154 7.12 3.65 -14.81
C ARG A 154 6.69 3.07 -13.48
N ILE A 155 7.14 1.86 -13.22
CA ILE A 155 6.83 1.07 -12.04
C ILE A 155 8.14 0.82 -11.30
N GLY A 156 8.24 1.25 -10.05
CA GLY A 156 9.39 0.97 -9.18
C GLY A 156 9.34 -0.44 -8.60
N SER A 157 10.38 -0.82 -7.88
CA SER A 157 10.46 -2.14 -7.26
C SER A 157 9.31 -2.39 -6.28
N PRO A 158 8.76 -3.61 -6.23
CA PRO A 158 7.77 -3.98 -5.23
C PRO A 158 8.29 -3.85 -3.80
N MET A 159 7.44 -3.33 -2.92
CA MET A 159 7.70 -3.03 -1.52
C MET A 159 6.56 -3.53 -0.63
N GLY A 160 6.79 -3.51 0.68
CA GLY A 160 5.80 -3.97 1.64
C GLY A 160 5.91 -5.46 1.95
N ARG A 161 5.33 -5.83 3.10
CA ARG A 161 5.39 -7.17 3.70
C ARG A 161 4.03 -7.67 4.16
N MET A 162 2.96 -6.97 3.77
CA MET A 162 1.62 -7.38 4.11
C MET A 162 1.26 -8.60 3.27
N SER A 163 0.89 -9.68 3.94
CA SER A 163 0.53 -10.97 3.33
C SER A 163 -0.23 -11.81 4.35
N VAL A 164 -0.98 -12.78 3.85
CA VAL A 164 -1.63 -13.82 4.65
C VAL A 164 -0.68 -15.00 4.83
N ASP A 165 -0.45 -15.42 6.07
CA ASP A 165 0.30 -16.65 6.37
C ASP A 165 -0.68 -17.82 6.54
N ARG A 166 -0.90 -18.59 5.48
CA ARG A 166 -1.79 -19.76 5.49
C ARG A 166 -1.37 -20.86 6.46
N ARG A 167 -0.12 -20.85 6.96
CA ARG A 167 0.42 -21.86 7.87
C ARG A 167 0.32 -21.44 9.33
N SER A 168 -0.18 -20.24 9.62
CA SER A 168 -0.24 -19.70 10.97
C SER A 168 -1.25 -20.42 11.88
N GLY A 169 -2.20 -21.15 11.27
CA GLY A 169 -3.32 -21.79 11.95
C GLY A 169 -4.36 -20.81 12.50
N ARG A 170 -4.25 -19.51 12.17
CA ARG A 170 -5.15 -18.45 12.63
C ARG A 170 -6.03 -17.96 11.49
N ASN A 171 -7.23 -17.55 11.85
CA ASN A 171 -8.14 -16.86 10.95
C ASN A 171 -7.64 -15.41 10.70
N VAL A 172 -8.11 -14.82 9.60
CA VAL A 172 -7.65 -13.52 9.14
C VAL A 172 -8.79 -12.50 9.19
N LEU A 173 -8.50 -11.35 9.78
CA LEU A 173 -9.36 -10.18 9.70
C LEU A 173 -8.77 -9.20 8.70
N MET A 174 -9.52 -8.84 7.67
CA MET A 174 -9.16 -7.77 6.74
C MET A 174 -10.09 -6.57 6.97
N ILE A 175 -9.52 -5.38 7.05
CA ILE A 175 -10.25 -4.12 7.26
C ILE A 175 -9.83 -3.15 6.15
N ALA A 176 -10.74 -2.85 5.24
CA ALA A 176 -10.49 -2.04 4.06
C ALA A 176 -11.40 -0.81 4.01
N GLY A 177 -10.81 0.38 3.90
CA GLY A 177 -11.54 1.62 3.64
C GLY A 177 -11.21 2.20 2.26
N GLY A 178 -12.22 2.46 1.44
CA GLY A 178 -12.04 3.03 0.10
C GLY A 178 -11.10 2.19 -0.78
N THR A 179 -10.11 2.80 -1.42
CA THR A 179 -9.13 2.09 -2.27
C THR A 179 -8.12 1.25 -1.48
N GLY A 180 -8.15 1.28 -0.14
CA GLY A 180 -7.48 0.30 0.70
C GLY A 180 -7.93 -1.15 0.44
N LEU A 181 -9.04 -1.33 -0.30
CA LEU A 181 -9.46 -2.63 -0.81
C LEU A 181 -8.47 -3.24 -1.82
N ALA A 182 -7.71 -2.46 -2.58
CA ALA A 182 -6.81 -2.98 -3.63
C ALA A 182 -5.87 -4.10 -3.12
N PRO A 183 -5.01 -3.88 -2.11
CA PRO A 183 -4.11 -4.94 -1.65
C PRO A 183 -4.87 -6.13 -1.05
N MET A 184 -6.05 -5.90 -0.43
CA MET A 184 -6.88 -6.97 0.11
C MET A 184 -7.44 -7.86 -1.00
N ARG A 185 -7.97 -7.26 -2.08
CA ARG A 185 -8.46 -8.00 -3.24
C ARG A 185 -7.35 -8.81 -3.90
N ALA A 186 -6.14 -8.26 -4.00
CA ALA A 186 -4.99 -9.03 -4.50
C ALA A 186 -4.70 -10.26 -3.64
N MET A 187 -4.71 -10.13 -2.30
CA MET A 187 -4.49 -11.26 -1.39
C MET A 187 -5.64 -12.28 -1.45
N LEU A 188 -6.89 -11.84 -1.53
CA LEU A 188 -8.04 -12.73 -1.69
C LEU A 188 -7.98 -13.51 -3.02
N GLU A 189 -7.57 -12.86 -4.11
CA GLU A 189 -7.37 -13.53 -5.40
C GLU A 189 -6.24 -14.56 -5.34
N GLU A 190 -5.16 -14.29 -4.60
CA GLU A 190 -4.08 -15.26 -4.38
C GLU A 190 -4.54 -16.45 -3.54
N LEU A 191 -5.31 -16.21 -2.46
CA LEU A 191 -5.88 -17.27 -1.62
C LEU A 191 -6.81 -18.19 -2.41
N ALA A 192 -7.64 -17.64 -3.30
CA ALA A 192 -8.56 -18.42 -4.13
C ALA A 192 -7.89 -19.44 -5.07
N ARG A 193 -6.56 -19.38 -5.24
CA ARG A 193 -5.79 -20.39 -6.00
C ARG A 193 -5.54 -21.68 -5.22
N TRP A 194 -5.87 -21.70 -3.93
CA TRP A 194 -5.62 -22.81 -3.04
C TRP A 194 -6.94 -23.40 -2.52
N GLY A 195 -6.99 -24.73 -2.39
CA GLY A 195 -8.17 -25.44 -1.91
C GLY A 195 -8.37 -25.41 -0.38
N ASP A 196 -7.34 -25.04 0.37
CA ASP A 196 -7.36 -24.97 1.84
C ASP A 196 -6.79 -23.62 2.30
N ASN A 197 -7.60 -22.85 3.02
CA ASN A 197 -7.31 -21.48 3.43
C ASN A 197 -7.86 -21.22 4.84
N PRO A 198 -7.25 -20.29 5.60
CA PRO A 198 -7.85 -19.81 6.83
C PRO A 198 -9.19 -19.11 6.55
N ASP A 199 -10.09 -19.06 7.53
CA ASP A 199 -11.27 -18.23 7.39
C ASP A 199 -10.83 -16.75 7.33
N VAL A 200 -11.38 -16.03 6.36
CA VAL A 200 -11.11 -14.61 6.14
C VAL A 200 -12.40 -13.82 6.28
N GLN A 201 -12.41 -12.87 7.20
CA GLN A 201 -13.49 -11.89 7.32
C GLN A 201 -13.00 -10.52 6.86
N LEU A 202 -13.60 -10.01 5.79
CA LEU A 202 -13.30 -8.69 5.24
C LEU A 202 -14.41 -7.70 5.63
N PHE A 203 -14.08 -6.67 6.41
CA PHE A 203 -14.91 -5.49 6.58
C PHE A 203 -14.54 -4.45 5.54
N LEU A 204 -15.47 -4.11 4.64
CA LEU A 204 -15.28 -3.10 3.60
C LEU A 204 -16.11 -1.86 3.95
N GLY A 205 -15.42 -0.78 4.33
CA GLY A 205 -16.06 0.48 4.71
C GLY A 205 -16.11 1.52 3.58
N GLY A 206 -17.28 2.15 3.48
CA GLY A 206 -17.54 3.31 2.62
C GLY A 206 -18.46 4.31 3.32
N ARG A 207 -18.47 5.57 2.86
CA ARG A 207 -19.44 6.55 3.38
C ARG A 207 -20.81 6.32 2.76
N THR A 208 -20.81 6.11 1.44
CA THR A 208 -22.00 5.89 0.61
C THR A 208 -21.90 4.58 -0.13
N ARG A 209 -23.01 4.10 -0.73
CA ARG A 209 -23.01 2.90 -1.58
C ARG A 209 -21.95 2.93 -2.67
N GLY A 210 -21.71 4.11 -3.27
CA GLY A 210 -20.72 4.30 -4.32
C GLY A 210 -19.28 4.04 -3.87
N ASP A 211 -19.01 4.10 -2.56
CA ASP A 211 -17.70 3.80 -2.00
C ASP A 211 -17.43 2.29 -1.88
N LEU A 212 -18.47 1.45 -1.92
CA LEU A 212 -18.38 -0.01 -1.99
C LEU A 212 -18.23 -0.47 -3.46
N TYR A 213 -17.39 0.22 -4.21
CA TYR A 213 -17.32 0.20 -5.68
C TYR A 213 -17.02 -1.17 -6.30
N ASP A 214 -16.42 -2.08 -5.55
CA ASP A 214 -16.01 -3.42 -6.01
C ASP A 214 -16.73 -4.54 -5.26
N LEU A 215 -17.83 -4.22 -4.55
CA LEU A 215 -18.59 -5.19 -3.77
C LEU A 215 -19.16 -6.32 -4.65
N HIS A 216 -19.49 -6.03 -5.91
CA HIS A 216 -19.96 -7.04 -6.85
C HIS A 216 -18.91 -8.15 -7.08
N THR A 217 -17.66 -7.77 -7.32
CA THR A 217 -16.54 -8.72 -7.48
C THR A 217 -16.35 -9.54 -6.20
N LEU A 218 -16.38 -8.88 -5.04
CA LEU A 218 -16.24 -9.56 -3.75
C LEU A 218 -17.37 -10.56 -3.49
N ASN A 219 -18.61 -10.22 -3.84
CA ASN A 219 -19.76 -11.12 -3.70
C ASN A 219 -19.63 -12.35 -4.61
N ALA A 220 -19.10 -12.18 -5.83
CA ALA A 220 -18.79 -13.31 -6.70
C ALA A 220 -17.70 -14.20 -6.09
N MET A 221 -16.68 -13.61 -5.45
CA MET A 221 -15.64 -14.38 -4.74
C MET A 221 -16.23 -15.16 -3.57
N THR A 222 -17.10 -14.57 -2.74
CA THR A 222 -17.73 -15.27 -1.60
C THR A 222 -18.59 -16.44 -2.06
N ALA A 223 -19.25 -16.34 -3.22
CA ALA A 223 -20.09 -17.41 -3.75
C ALA A 223 -19.30 -18.68 -4.12
N SER A 224 -18.01 -18.54 -4.46
CA SER A 224 -17.12 -19.66 -4.82
C SER A 224 -16.12 -20.04 -3.72
N ASN A 225 -16.06 -19.30 -2.62
CA ASN A 225 -15.05 -19.47 -1.57
C ASN A 225 -15.70 -19.45 -0.17
N PRO A 226 -16.07 -20.63 0.39
CA PRO A 226 -16.75 -20.70 1.69
C PRO A 226 -15.94 -20.16 2.87
N TRP A 227 -14.61 -20.11 2.76
CA TRP A 227 -13.71 -19.53 3.76
C TRP A 227 -13.74 -17.99 3.79
N LEU A 228 -14.40 -17.33 2.83
CA LEU A 228 -14.44 -15.87 2.73
C LEU A 228 -15.81 -15.32 3.14
N SER A 229 -15.81 -14.39 4.10
CA SER A 229 -16.96 -13.56 4.46
C SER A 229 -16.66 -12.09 4.21
N VAL A 230 -17.60 -11.36 3.61
CA VAL A 230 -17.49 -9.93 3.33
C VAL A 230 -18.62 -9.19 4.03
N VAL A 231 -18.27 -8.25 4.89
CA VAL A 231 -19.18 -7.39 5.64
C VAL A 231 -19.07 -5.97 5.08
N PRO A 232 -20.01 -5.53 4.22
CA PRO A 232 -20.04 -4.14 3.78
C PRO A 232 -20.49 -3.24 4.94
N VAL A 233 -19.84 -2.09 5.09
CA VAL A 233 -20.10 -1.11 6.14
C VAL A 233 -20.34 0.27 5.54
N LEU A 234 -21.43 0.93 5.92
CA LEU A 234 -21.83 2.24 5.43
C LEU A 234 -22.06 3.25 6.56
N GLU A 235 -21.43 4.42 6.46
CA GLU A 235 -21.59 5.51 7.44
C GLU A 235 -22.87 6.33 7.21
N ASP A 236 -23.12 6.75 5.96
CA ASP A 236 -24.11 7.79 5.62
C ASP A 236 -25.33 7.26 4.84
N ASP A 237 -25.57 5.94 4.80
CA ASP A 237 -26.71 5.36 4.08
C ASP A 237 -27.38 4.21 4.87
N PRO A 238 -28.28 4.54 5.81
CA PRO A 238 -28.95 3.56 6.67
C PRO A 238 -30.01 2.70 5.96
N THR A 239 -30.26 2.95 4.67
CA THR A 239 -31.33 2.27 3.93
C THR A 239 -30.88 0.94 3.31
N VAL A 240 -29.56 0.68 3.30
CA VAL A 240 -28.97 -0.56 2.78
C VAL A 240 -28.99 -1.64 3.85
N ARG A 241 -30.08 -2.40 3.92
CA ARG A 241 -30.23 -3.48 4.93
C ARG A 241 -29.16 -4.58 4.86
N ALA A 242 -28.53 -4.75 3.71
CA ALA A 242 -27.47 -5.76 3.52
C ALA A 242 -26.09 -5.29 4.02
N ALA A 243 -25.99 -4.08 4.57
CA ALA A 243 -24.76 -3.51 5.12
C ALA A 243 -24.90 -3.23 6.61
N GLU A 244 -23.77 -3.31 7.32
CA GLU A 244 -23.65 -2.80 8.67
C GLU A 244 -23.57 -1.27 8.64
N HIS A 245 -24.07 -0.62 9.68
CA HIS A 245 -24.10 0.84 9.77
C HIS A 245 -23.22 1.39 10.89
N GLY A 246 -22.69 2.59 10.67
CA GLY A 246 -21.74 3.28 11.55
C GLY A 246 -20.33 3.35 10.95
N THR A 247 -19.39 3.92 11.69
CA THR A 247 -18.00 3.98 11.22
C THR A 247 -17.41 2.58 11.12
N LEU A 248 -16.55 2.35 10.12
CA LEU A 248 -15.86 1.06 9.93
C LEU A 248 -15.18 0.57 11.22
N VAL A 249 -14.58 1.50 11.95
CA VAL A 249 -13.89 1.22 13.22
C VAL A 249 -14.87 0.72 14.28
N ASP A 250 -16.01 1.39 14.44
CA ASP A 250 -17.00 1.01 15.44
C ASP A 250 -17.61 -0.35 15.12
N VAL A 251 -17.88 -0.63 13.83
CA VAL A 251 -18.41 -1.92 13.39
C VAL A 251 -17.44 -3.06 13.68
N VAL A 252 -16.18 -2.91 13.30
CA VAL A 252 -15.18 -3.95 13.57
C VAL A 252 -15.02 -4.17 15.08
N THR A 253 -14.97 -3.09 15.87
CA THR A 253 -14.74 -3.19 17.32
C THR A 253 -15.90 -3.84 18.06
N ARG A 254 -17.16 -3.56 17.67
CA ARG A 254 -18.34 -4.22 18.28
C ARG A 254 -18.46 -5.70 17.89
N SER A 255 -17.91 -6.09 16.74
CA SER A 255 -17.93 -7.47 16.26
C SER A 255 -16.92 -8.39 16.96
N GLY A 256 -15.95 -7.84 17.71
CA GLY A 256 -15.09 -8.64 18.58
C GLY A 256 -13.75 -7.98 18.93
N ALA A 257 -13.01 -8.65 19.81
CA ALA A 257 -11.65 -8.27 20.19
C ALA A 257 -10.57 -8.76 19.20
N TRP A 258 -10.93 -9.69 18.30
CA TRP A 258 -10.07 -10.25 17.25
C TRP A 258 -8.70 -10.78 17.72
N SER A 259 -8.57 -11.09 19.01
CA SER A 259 -7.28 -11.43 19.61
C SER A 259 -6.66 -12.66 18.95
N ALA A 260 -7.45 -13.65 18.52
CA ALA A 260 -6.98 -14.87 17.86
C ALA A 260 -6.70 -14.73 16.35
N HIS A 261 -6.83 -13.54 15.75
CA HIS A 261 -6.70 -13.34 14.30
C HIS A 261 -5.37 -12.71 13.92
N ASP A 262 -4.89 -13.01 12.71
CA ASP A 262 -3.95 -12.13 12.02
C ASP A 262 -4.75 -10.98 11.36
N VAL A 263 -4.45 -9.73 11.71
CA VAL A 263 -5.24 -8.56 11.31
C VAL A 263 -4.51 -7.73 10.25
N LEU A 264 -5.19 -7.42 9.16
CA LEU A 264 -4.69 -6.60 8.06
C LEU A 264 -5.57 -5.34 7.91
N VAL A 265 -4.97 -4.15 7.92
CA VAL A 265 -5.70 -2.87 7.84
C VAL A 265 -5.19 -2.00 6.70
N CYS A 266 -6.08 -1.55 5.81
CA CYS A 266 -5.74 -0.69 4.67
C CYS A 266 -6.80 0.38 4.43
N GLY A 267 -6.38 1.62 4.19
CA GLY A 267 -7.29 2.73 3.85
C GLY A 267 -6.68 4.07 4.23
N SER A 268 -7.52 5.04 4.59
CA SER A 268 -7.03 6.38 4.92
C SER A 268 -6.17 6.37 6.20
N PRO A 269 -5.17 7.27 6.32
CA PRO A 269 -4.35 7.38 7.52
C PRO A 269 -5.17 7.53 8.81
N ALA A 270 -6.25 8.32 8.76
CA ALA A 270 -7.14 8.52 9.89
C ALA A 270 -7.87 7.23 10.29
N MET A 271 -8.37 6.47 9.31
CA MET A 271 -9.03 5.18 9.56
C MET A 271 -8.04 4.17 10.14
N ILE A 272 -6.85 4.03 9.56
CA ILE A 272 -5.85 3.06 10.06
C ILE A 272 -5.49 3.39 11.52
N ARG A 273 -5.21 4.65 11.84
CA ARG A 273 -4.90 5.06 13.23
C ARG A 273 -6.03 4.72 14.20
N ALA A 274 -7.26 5.08 13.85
CA ALA A 274 -8.42 4.83 14.70
C ALA A 274 -8.66 3.32 14.91
N THR A 275 -8.59 2.52 13.83
CA THR A 275 -8.74 1.06 13.88
C THR A 275 -7.67 0.41 14.73
N VAL A 276 -6.39 0.69 14.48
CA VAL A 276 -5.28 0.09 15.25
C VAL A 276 -5.40 0.46 16.73
N SER A 277 -5.68 1.73 17.05
CA SER A 277 -5.86 2.18 18.43
C SER A 277 -7.01 1.43 19.13
N ARG A 278 -8.16 1.27 18.48
CA ARG A 278 -9.32 0.58 19.06
C ARG A 278 -9.09 -0.93 19.24
N LEU A 279 -8.44 -1.57 18.28
CA LEU A 279 -8.08 -2.99 18.38
C LEU A 279 -7.11 -3.27 19.53
N LEU A 280 -6.11 -2.40 19.73
CA LEU A 280 -5.19 -2.51 20.87
C LEU A 280 -5.93 -2.37 22.20
N VAL A 281 -6.85 -1.40 22.31
CA VAL A 281 -7.68 -1.21 23.52
C VAL A 281 -8.60 -2.41 23.76
N ALA A 282 -9.11 -3.03 22.70
CA ALA A 282 -9.94 -4.23 22.78
C ALA A 282 -9.14 -5.51 23.09
N GLY A 283 -7.80 -5.46 23.06
CA GLY A 283 -6.93 -6.57 23.41
C GLY A 283 -6.35 -7.36 22.22
N THR A 284 -6.42 -6.84 20.99
CA THR A 284 -5.67 -7.41 19.87
C THR A 284 -4.16 -7.15 20.05
N PRO A 285 -3.29 -8.17 20.02
CA PRO A 285 -1.84 -7.97 20.14
C PRO A 285 -1.26 -7.18 18.95
N LEU A 286 -0.36 -6.23 19.22
CA LEU A 286 0.22 -5.35 18.20
C LEU A 286 0.94 -6.14 17.10
N GLU A 287 1.66 -7.20 17.48
CA GLU A 287 2.39 -8.07 16.56
C GLU A 287 1.49 -8.82 15.57
N ARG A 288 0.18 -8.89 15.86
CA ARG A 288 -0.83 -9.49 14.97
C ARG A 288 -1.46 -8.48 14.02
N ILE A 289 -1.21 -7.19 14.20
CA ILE A 289 -1.78 -6.12 13.38
C ILE A 289 -0.74 -5.65 12.35
N LYS A 290 -1.03 -5.88 11.07
CA LYS A 290 -0.29 -5.33 9.94
C LYS A 290 -1.14 -4.28 9.24
N TYR A 291 -0.53 -3.20 8.79
CA TYR A 291 -1.23 -2.14 8.07
C TYR A 291 -0.36 -1.54 6.97
N ASP A 292 -1.01 -0.91 5.99
CA ASP A 292 -0.34 -0.23 4.89
C ASP A 292 0.49 0.96 5.43
N PRO A 293 1.75 1.12 5.03
CA PRO A 293 2.51 2.32 5.38
C PRO A 293 1.83 3.56 4.82
N TYR A 294 1.46 4.49 5.70
CA TYR A 294 1.04 5.83 5.32
C TYR A 294 2.04 6.85 5.85
N THR A 295 2.43 7.79 5.02
CA THR A 295 3.13 9.00 5.45
C THR A 295 2.09 10.02 5.91
N LEU A 296 2.37 10.69 7.03
CA LEU A 296 1.73 11.97 7.34
C LEU A 296 2.40 12.98 6.41
N ASP A 297 1.74 13.33 5.31
CA ASP A 297 2.04 14.56 4.59
C ASP A 297 1.64 15.76 5.47
#